data_AF-A0A968ZW76-F1
#
_entry.id   AF-A0A968ZW76-F1
#
_cell.length_a   1.000
_cell.length_b   1.000
_cell.length_c   1.000
_cell.angle_alpha   90.00
_cell.angle_beta   90.00
_cell.angle_gamma   90.00
#
_symmetry.space_group_name_H-M   'P 1'
#
loop_
_entity.id
_entity.type
_entity.pdbx_description
1 polymer ?
#
loop_
_entity_poly.entity_id
_entity_poly.type
_entity_poly.pdbx_seq_one_letter_code
_entity_poly.pdbx_strand_id
1 'polypeptide(L)'
;MLVNRKNDACQPNDFIFPAPKGEEINDRGFRRRAWQKVLEKLEIEYRKPYATRHTAISHALAKGANPLAVAEQTGHDPQILFKHYASVIEQSAVMLGF
;
A
#
# COMPACT_ATOMS: atom_id res chain seq x y z
N MET A 1 17.36 -5.03 -8.35
CA MET A 1 17.83 -3.97 -7.42
C MET A 1 17.87 -4.41 -5.94
N LEU A 2 16.99 -5.30 -5.46
CA LEU A 2 17.05 -5.81 -4.07
C LEU A 2 17.96 -7.03 -3.86
N VAL A 3 18.21 -7.81 -4.92
CA VAL A 3 19.05 -9.03 -4.88
C VAL A 3 20.48 -8.73 -4.37
N ASN A 4 21.03 -7.57 -4.74
CA ASN A 4 22.40 -7.17 -4.35
C ASN A 4 22.49 -6.60 -2.92
N ARG A 5 21.39 -6.58 -2.15
CA ARG A 5 21.37 -6.15 -0.74
C ARG A 5 21.23 -7.33 0.22
N LYS A 6 21.17 -8.56 -0.31
CA LYS A 6 21.09 -9.77 0.49
C LYS A 6 22.46 -10.03 1.10
N ASN A 7 22.53 -10.11 2.43
CA ASN A 7 23.73 -10.58 3.12
C ASN A 7 23.95 -12.06 2.78
N ASP A 8 25.18 -12.48 2.48
CA ASP A 8 25.53 -13.86 2.16
C ASP A 8 25.17 -14.85 3.28
N ALA A 9 25.07 -14.37 4.52
CA ALA A 9 24.74 -15.16 5.71
C ALA A 9 23.22 -15.36 5.94
N CYS A 10 22.35 -14.85 5.07
CA CYS A 10 20.89 -14.96 5.27
C CYS A 10 20.38 -16.38 5.09
N GLN A 11 19.57 -16.84 6.04
CA GLN A 11 18.84 -18.10 5.99
C GLN A 11 17.48 -17.93 5.29
N PRO A 12 16.91 -19.00 4.71
CA PRO A 12 15.62 -18.92 4.00
C PRO A 12 14.46 -18.38 4.84
N ASN A 13 14.50 -18.57 6.17
CA ASN A 13 13.44 -18.16 7.10
C ASN A 13 13.70 -16.80 7.77
N ASP A 14 14.75 -16.08 7.37
CA ASP A 14 15.04 -14.77 7.94
C ASP A 14 14.01 -13.72 7.48
N PHE A 15 13.68 -12.80 8.37
CA PHE A 15 12.84 -11.66 8.01
C PHE A 15 13.55 -10.75 7.01
N ILE A 16 12.86 -10.38 5.92
CA ILE A 16 13.36 -9.40 4.95
C ILE A 16 13.49 -8.01 5.58
N PHE A 17 12.58 -7.67 6.50
CA PHE A 17 12.59 -6.42 7.25
C PHE A 17 12.54 -6.72 8.76
N PRO A 18 13.68 -6.99 9.40
CA PRO A 18 13.72 -7.24 10.83
C PRO A 18 13.59 -5.92 11.62
N ALA A 19 13.05 -6.01 12.83
CA ALA A 19 13.18 -4.96 13.82
C ALA A 19 14.67 -4.80 14.26
N PRO A 20 15.05 -3.72 14.96
CA PRO A 20 16.46 -3.47 15.31
C PRO A 20 17.17 -4.59 16.09
N LYS A 21 16.41 -5.50 16.73
CA LYS A 21 16.94 -6.66 17.47
C LYS A 21 16.96 -7.96 16.65
N GLY A 22 16.63 -7.92 15.35
CA GLY A 22 16.54 -9.12 14.50
C GLY A 22 15.19 -9.84 14.56
N GLU A 23 14.27 -9.40 15.42
CA GLU A 23 12.93 -9.97 15.59
C GLU A 23 11.93 -9.43 14.55
N GLU A 24 10.70 -9.95 14.57
CA GLU A 24 9.60 -9.44 13.73
C GLU A 24 9.26 -7.98 14.04
N ILE A 25 8.83 -7.24 13.01
CA ILE A 25 8.35 -5.87 13.22
C ILE A 25 6.98 -5.93 13.91
N ASN A 26 6.95 -5.48 15.16
CA ASN A 26 5.70 -5.26 15.87
C ASN A 26 5.00 -3.97 15.39
N ASP A 27 3.72 -4.11 15.01
CA ASP A 27 2.84 -3.03 14.56
C ASP A 27 2.80 -1.80 15.45
N ARG A 28 2.65 -1.97 16.77
CA ARG A 28 2.60 -0.86 17.72
C ARG A 28 3.94 -0.14 17.79
N GLY A 29 5.03 -0.91 17.79
CA GLY A 29 6.39 -0.40 17.79
C GLY A 29 6.73 0.38 16.51
N PHE A 30 6.32 -0.14 15.36
CA PHE A 30 6.47 0.53 14.06
C PHE A 30 5.69 1.85 14.02
N ARG A 31 4.41 1.82 14.42
CA ARG A 31 3.55 3.01 14.43
C ARG A 31 4.14 4.14 15.26
N ARG A 32 4.62 3.85 16.47
CA ARG A 32 5.15 4.87 17.39
C ARG A 32 6.52 5.40 16.97
N ARG A 33 7.43 4.51 16.53
CA ARG A 33 8.84 4.88 16.29
C ARG A 33 9.11 5.43 14.91
N ALA A 34 8.37 4.98 13.90
CA ALA A 34 8.59 5.38 12.52
C ALA A 34 7.40 6.19 12.00
N TRP A 35 6.21 5.59 11.99
CA TRP A 35 5.06 6.17 11.29
C TRP A 35 4.62 7.54 11.83
N GLN A 36 4.33 7.62 13.13
CA GLN A 36 3.94 8.87 13.79
C GLN A 36 5.02 9.94 13.63
N LYS A 37 6.30 9.56 13.75
CA LYS A 37 7.43 10.48 13.60
C LYS A 37 7.55 11.06 12.20
N VAL A 38 7.28 10.26 11.17
CA VAL A 38 7.24 10.74 9.78
C VAL A 38 6.07 11.70 9.57
N LEU A 39 4.87 11.36 10.06
CA LEU A 39 3.69 12.23 9.94
C LEU A 39 3.89 13.56 10.67
N GLU A 40 4.40 13.52 11.90
CA GLU A 40 4.73 14.71 12.70
C GLU A 40 5.72 15.63 11.99
N LYS A 41 6.80 15.06 11.44
CA LYS A 41 7.82 15.82 10.70
C LYS A 41 7.28 16.48 9.43
N LEU A 42 6.30 15.86 8.80
CA LEU A 42 5.65 16.36 7.59
C LEU A 42 4.39 17.19 7.87
N GLU A 43 4.08 17.45 9.15
CA GLU A 43 2.88 18.19 9.59
C GLU A 43 1.56 17.57 9.07
N ILE A 44 1.54 16.25 8.92
CA ILE A 44 0.34 15.50 8.49
C ILE A 44 -0.41 15.01 9.72
N GLU A 45 -1.72 15.27 9.76
CA GLU A 45 -2.61 14.73 10.80
C GLU A 45 -2.48 13.20 10.89
N TYR A 46 -2.48 12.67 12.11
CA TYR A 46 -2.34 11.23 12.30
C TYR A 46 -3.41 10.44 11.54
N ARG A 47 -2.96 9.52 10.69
CA ARG A 47 -3.77 8.44 10.13
C ARG A 47 -3.06 7.11 10.33
N LYS A 48 -3.82 6.02 10.49
CA LYS A 48 -3.24 4.67 10.60
C LYS A 48 -2.47 4.28 9.32
N PRO A 49 -1.36 3.52 9.41
CA PRO A 49 -0.64 3.05 8.22
C PRO A 49 -1.54 2.36 7.19
N TYR A 50 -2.55 1.61 7.63
CA TYR A 50 -3.51 0.94 6.75
C TYR A 50 -4.26 1.91 5.81
N ALA A 51 -4.36 3.20 6.14
CA ALA A 51 -4.95 4.20 5.25
C ALA A 51 -4.19 4.33 3.92
N THR A 52 -2.88 4.06 3.92
CA THR A 52 -2.06 4.09 2.69
C THR A 52 -2.56 3.11 1.63
N ARG A 53 -3.13 1.97 2.03
CA ARG A 53 -3.72 1.00 1.11
C ARG A 53 -4.91 1.59 0.35
N HIS A 54 -5.78 2.32 1.05
CA HIS A 54 -6.91 3.02 0.42
C HIS A 54 -6.39 4.10 -0.54
N THR A 55 -5.42 4.91 -0.11
CA THR A 55 -4.81 5.94 -0.97
C THR A 55 -4.17 5.36 -2.21
N ALA A 56 -3.42 4.25 -2.09
CA ALA A 56 -2.78 3.60 -3.22
C ALA A 56 -3.81 3.10 -4.25
N ILE A 57 -4.90 2.48 -3.79
CA ILE A 57 -5.98 2.00 -4.67
C ILE A 57 -6.67 3.17 -5.35
N SER A 58 -7.13 4.16 -4.58
CA SER A 58 -7.82 5.33 -5.14
C SER A 58 -6.93 6.07 -6.13
N HIS A 59 -5.65 6.23 -5.82
CA HIS A 59 -4.70 6.90 -6.72
C HIS A 59 -4.47 6.13 -8.01
N ALA A 60 -4.31 4.80 -7.94
CA ALA A 60 -4.12 3.97 -9.13
C ALA A 60 -5.35 4.02 -10.05
N LEU A 61 -6.56 3.87 -9.48
CA LEU A 61 -7.82 3.89 -10.23
C LEU A 61 -8.09 5.27 -10.85
N ALA A 62 -7.81 6.35 -10.12
CA ALA A 62 -7.91 7.71 -10.63
C ALA A 62 -6.90 8.02 -11.73
N LYS A 63 -5.86 7.19 -11.88
CA LYS A 63 -4.87 7.25 -12.96
C LYS A 63 -5.17 6.27 -14.10
N GLY A 64 -6.38 5.70 -14.14
CA GLY A 64 -6.82 4.80 -15.21
C GLY A 64 -6.27 3.38 -15.11
N ALA A 65 -5.71 2.97 -13.95
CA ALA A 65 -5.28 1.59 -13.77
C ALA A 65 -6.47 0.63 -13.89
N ASN A 66 -6.23 -0.54 -14.51
CA ASN A 66 -7.26 -1.57 -14.66
C ASN A 66 -7.77 -2.04 -13.26
N PRO A 67 -9.07 -1.91 -12.96
CA PRO A 67 -9.61 -2.26 -11.65
C PRO A 67 -9.40 -3.72 -11.23
N LEU A 68 -9.43 -4.66 -12.17
CA LEU A 68 -9.21 -6.08 -11.87
C LEU A 68 -7.75 -6.35 -11.49
N ALA A 69 -6.80 -5.72 -12.18
CA ALA A 69 -5.38 -5.82 -11.84
C ALA A 69 -5.09 -5.20 -10.46
N VAL A 70 -5.73 -4.06 -10.15
CA VAL A 70 -5.63 -3.43 -8.82
C VAL A 70 -6.26 -4.33 -7.73
N ALA A 71 -7.39 -4.98 -8.02
CA ALA A 71 -8.01 -5.93 -7.10
C ALA A 71 -7.08 -7.09 -6.78
N GLU A 72 -6.47 -7.71 -7.80
CA GLU A 72 -5.51 -8.80 -7.66
C GLU A 72 -4.26 -8.37 -6.87
N GLN A 73 -3.61 -7.28 -7.27
CA GLN A 73 -2.41 -6.78 -6.60
C GLN A 73 -2.63 -6.44 -5.13
N THR A 74 -3.82 -5.97 -4.80
CA THR A 74 -4.15 -5.66 -3.41
C THR A 74 -4.73 -6.85 -2.67
N GLY A 75 -5.25 -7.87 -3.35
CA GLY A 75 -5.98 -8.98 -2.74
C GLY A 75 -7.40 -8.57 -2.30
N HIS A 76 -8.04 -7.65 -3.03
CA HIS A 76 -9.46 -7.38 -2.86
C HIS A 76 -10.29 -8.32 -3.72
N ASP A 77 -11.48 -8.67 -3.21
CA ASP A 77 -12.56 -9.11 -4.08
C ASP A 77 -12.96 -7.96 -5.02
N PRO A 78 -13.07 -8.18 -6.34
CA PRO A 78 -13.44 -7.14 -7.29
C PRO A 78 -14.75 -6.41 -6.95
N GLN A 79 -15.77 -7.12 -6.45
CA GLN A 79 -17.05 -6.53 -6.05
C GLN A 79 -16.85 -5.54 -4.91
N ILE A 80 -16.00 -5.89 -3.93
CA ILE A 80 -15.66 -5.01 -2.80
C ILE A 80 -14.84 -3.81 -3.28
N LEU A 81 -13.93 -4.00 -4.22
CA LEU A 81 -13.18 -2.89 -4.82
C LEU A 81 -14.13 -1.90 -5.52
N PHE A 82 -15.00 -2.36 -6.39
CA PHE A 82 -15.97 -1.49 -7.06
C PHE A 82 -16.91 -0.81 -6.07
N LYS A 83 -17.40 -1.52 -5.05
CA LYS A 83 -18.25 -0.95 -4.01
C LYS A 83 -17.63 0.26 -3.31
N HIS A 84 -16.33 0.22 -3.04
CA HIS A 84 -15.65 1.27 -2.27
C HIS A 84 -14.95 2.34 -3.13
N TYR A 85 -14.58 2.01 -4.37
CA TYR A 85 -13.72 2.87 -5.18
C TYR A 85 -14.27 3.19 -6.57
N ALA A 86 -15.48 2.76 -6.93
CA ALA A 86 -16.06 3.08 -8.25
C ALA A 86 -16.11 4.59 -8.54
N SER A 87 -16.32 5.43 -7.53
CA SER A 87 -16.40 6.89 -7.69
C SER A 87 -15.09 7.56 -8.14
N VAL A 88 -13.94 6.90 -7.93
CA VAL A 88 -12.62 7.43 -8.31
C VAL A 88 -12.06 6.76 -9.56
N ILE A 89 -12.75 5.78 -10.12
CA ILE A 89 -12.40 5.24 -11.44
C ILE A 89 -12.65 6.35 -12.44
N GLU A 90 -11.62 6.70 -13.21
CA GLU A 90 -11.65 7.78 -14.19
C GLU A 90 -12.92 7.71 -15.05
N GLN A 91 -13.71 8.80 -15.04
CA GLN A 91 -14.85 8.98 -15.94
C GLN A 91 -14.34 9.29 -17.35
N SER A 92 -13.78 8.30 -18.03
CA SER A 92 -13.39 8.38 -19.44
C SER A 92 -14.36 7.62 -20.36
N ALA A 93 -15.55 7.26 -19.87
CA ALA A 93 -16.63 6.78 -20.72
C ALA A 93 -17.40 7.96 -21.32
N VAL A 94 -16.81 8.62 -22.32
CA VAL A 94 -17.62 9.35 -23.30
C VAL A 94 -18.26 8.28 -24.17
N MET A 95 -19.55 8.03 -23.98
CA MET A 95 -20.35 7.38 -25.01
C MET A 95 -20.37 8.34 -26.20
N LEU A 96 -19.40 8.21 -27.11
CA LEU A 96 -19.51 8.82 -28.43
C LEU A 96 -20.66 8.08 -29.12
N GLY A 97 -21.85 8.65 -29.00
CA GLY A 97 -22.99 8.25 -29.80
C GLY A 97 -22.63 8.44 -31.27
N PHE A 98 -22.63 7.33 -32.01
CA PHE A 98 -22.82 7.34 -33.45
C PHE A 98 -24.31 7.19 -33.73
#